data_AF-A0A355XTV2-F1
#
_entry.id   AF-A0A355XTV2-F1
#
_cell.length_a   1.000
_cell.length_b   1.000
_cell.length_c   1.000
_cell.angle_alpha   90.00
_cell.angle_beta   90.00
_cell.angle_gamma   90.00
#
_symmetry.space_group_name_H-M   'P 1'
#
loop_
_entity.id
_entity.type
_entity.pdbx_description
1 polymer ?
#
loop_
_entity_poly.entity_id
_entity_poly.type
_entity_poly.pdbx_seq_one_letter_code
_entity_poly.pdbx_strand_id
1 'polypeptide(L)'
;MNVNRLITAAILALVCFLLFVYPDPQGDLYTVLRYISFGLLIVILYQFSTSGPDVYEPEVVPEKQQITSVSRGLDIHEDIHDQYEQLLNMVFNMVIAINETYKAAFFMLDSSGNNLVIQSSTKDGFEESIPTENEVIQTILLQEEAILFQQSDVRSHWNGLFKEKSWRGSECVLGSRVLYKNAPVGCILVQADHFSTIKERDR
;
A
#
# COMPACT_ATOMS: atom_id res chain seq x y z
N MET A 1 8.13 13.46 -1.76
CA MET A 1 9.09 14.26 -0.96
C MET A 1 8.78 15.72 -1.24
N ASN A 2 8.12 16.43 -0.33
CA ASN A 2 7.56 17.76 -0.60
C ASN A 2 8.66 18.78 -0.91
N VAL A 3 8.51 19.51 -2.02
CA VAL A 3 9.44 20.52 -2.53
C VAL A 3 9.79 21.56 -1.45
N ASN A 4 8.85 21.88 -0.57
CA ASN A 4 9.05 22.80 0.55
C ASN A 4 10.10 22.30 1.55
N ARG A 5 10.16 20.99 1.84
CA ARG A 5 11.15 20.40 2.76
C ARG A 5 12.56 20.44 2.18
N LEU A 6 12.67 20.27 0.86
CA LEU A 6 13.94 20.33 0.13
C LEU A 6 14.46 21.76 0.05
N ILE A 7 13.56 22.74 -0.15
CA ILE A 7 13.89 24.17 -0.14
C ILE A 7 14.35 24.61 1.27
N THR A 8 13.65 24.21 2.33
CA THR A 8 14.06 24.55 3.71
C THR A 8 15.42 23.97 4.06
N ALA A 9 15.68 22.70 3.70
CA ALA A 9 16.98 22.07 3.91
C ALA A 9 18.11 22.76 3.11
N ALA A 10 17.83 23.16 1.87
CA ALA A 10 18.78 23.87 1.03
C ALA A 10 19.13 25.28 1.57
N ILE A 11 18.13 26.03 2.04
CA ILE A 11 18.33 27.35 2.66
C ILE A 11 19.17 27.21 3.94
N LEU A 12 18.88 26.21 4.77
CA LEU A 12 19.62 25.97 6.01
C LEU A 12 21.08 25.59 5.71
N ALA A 13 21.31 24.70 4.75
CA ALA A 13 22.65 24.30 4.32
C ALA A 13 23.46 25.50 3.80
N LEU A 14 22.83 26.40 3.04
CA LEU A 14 23.44 27.63 2.52
C LEU A 14 23.79 28.61 3.65
N VAL A 15 22.92 28.77 4.65
CA VAL A 15 23.18 29.62 5.82
C VAL A 15 24.32 29.04 6.67
N CYS A 16 24.35 27.73 6.89
CA CYS A 16 25.46 27.07 7.58
C CYS A 16 26.78 27.21 6.81
N PHE A 17 26.76 27.11 5.47
CA PHE A 17 27.93 27.32 4.62
C PHE A 17 28.46 28.75 4.76
N LEU A 18 27.59 29.76 4.72
CA LEU A 18 27.99 31.16 4.91
C LEU A 18 28.58 31.42 6.30
N LEU A 19 28.10 30.76 7.35
CA LEU A 19 28.59 30.93 8.72
C LEU A 19 29.88 30.16 9.03
N PHE A 20 30.16 29.06 8.33
CA PHE A 20 31.35 28.21 8.60
C PHE A 20 32.46 28.33 7.55
N VAL A 21 32.17 28.77 6.33
CA VAL A 21 33.12 28.75 5.20
C VAL A 21 33.55 30.16 4.75
N TYR A 22 32.78 31.22 5.05
CA TYR A 22 33.17 32.62 4.76
C TYR A 22 34.05 33.18 5.90
N PRO A 23 35.07 34.03 5.63
CA PRO A 23 36.26 34.08 6.47
C PRO A 23 35.99 34.71 7.84
N ASP A 24 36.45 33.97 8.84
CA ASP A 24 36.48 34.18 10.30
C ASP A 24 36.26 35.64 10.77
N PRO A 25 35.01 36.06 11.05
CA PRO A 25 34.77 37.26 11.80
C PRO A 25 35.19 37.03 13.27
N GLN A 26 36.35 37.55 13.64
CA GLN A 26 36.87 37.42 15.01
C GLN A 26 36.04 38.25 16.00
N GLY A 27 35.58 37.59 17.06
CA GLY A 27 34.91 38.21 18.20
C GLY A 27 34.07 37.22 19.00
N ASP A 28 34.00 37.39 20.32
CA ASP A 28 33.25 36.51 21.22
C ASP A 28 31.77 36.37 20.84
N LEU A 29 31.18 37.41 20.27
CA LEU A 29 29.80 37.40 19.77
C LEU A 29 29.59 36.37 18.64
N TYR A 30 30.56 36.23 17.73
CA TYR A 30 30.48 35.28 16.62
C TYR A 30 30.65 33.84 17.09
N THR A 31 31.51 33.63 18.09
CA THR A 31 31.66 32.33 18.76
C THR A 31 30.35 31.88 19.41
N VAL A 32 29.65 32.78 20.12
CA VAL A 32 28.33 32.49 20.71
C VAL A 32 27.29 32.19 19.63
N LEU A 33 27.27 32.97 18.54
CA LEU A 33 26.35 32.77 17.42
C LEU A 33 26.52 31.39 16.74
N ARG A 34 27.77 30.90 16.68
CA ARG A 34 28.10 29.59 16.12
C ARG A 34 27.52 28.44 16.96
N TYR A 35 27.63 28.53 18.28
CA TYR A 35 27.04 27.52 19.19
C TYR A 35 25.51 27.53 19.12
N ILE A 36 24.88 28.71 19.05
CA ILE A 36 23.43 28.82 18.88
C ILE A 36 22.97 28.18 17.57
N SER A 37 23.68 28.47 16.46
CA SER A 37 23.36 27.89 15.16
C SER A 37 23.52 26.36 15.14
N PHE A 38 24.55 25.83 15.81
CA PHE A 38 24.75 24.39 15.94
C PHE A 38 23.66 23.72 16.77
N GLY A 39 23.23 24.34 17.88
CA GLY A 39 22.11 23.87 18.68
C GLY A 39 20.80 23.84 17.89
N LEU A 40 20.53 24.90 17.12
CA LEU A 40 19.34 24.98 16.26
C LEU A 40 19.33 23.87 15.19
N LEU A 41 20.50 23.56 14.63
CA LEU A 41 20.66 22.47 13.65
C LEU A 41 20.33 21.10 14.26
N ILE A 42 20.78 20.83 15.49
CA ILE A 42 20.46 19.59 16.20
C ILE A 42 18.95 19.49 16.46
N VAL A 43 18.31 20.58 16.92
CA VAL A 43 16.86 20.60 17.17
C VAL A 43 16.06 20.35 15.89
N ILE A 44 16.48 20.95 14.76
CA ILE A 44 15.82 20.74 13.47
C ILE A 44 16.03 19.31 12.96
N LEU A 45 17.24 18.74 13.08
CA LEU A 45 17.48 17.34 12.71
C LEU A 45 16.66 16.38 13.58
N TYR A 46 16.52 16.69 14.87
CA TYR A 46 15.69 15.91 15.78
C TYR A 46 14.20 15.99 15.39
N GLN A 47 13.70 17.18 15.08
CA GLN A 47 12.35 17.36 14.53
C GLN A 47 12.20 16.59 13.22
N PHE A 48 13.14 16.68 12.28
CA PHE A 48 13.07 15.96 11.00
C PHE A 48 13.09 14.43 11.18
N SER A 49 13.79 13.92 12.19
CA SER A 49 13.84 12.50 12.53
C SER A 49 12.61 12.01 13.29
N THR A 50 11.87 12.89 13.95
CA THR A 50 10.75 12.53 14.84
C THR A 50 9.38 12.93 14.28
N SER A 51 9.33 13.90 13.37
CA SER A 51 8.12 14.31 12.66
C SER A 51 7.77 13.27 11.59
N GLY A 52 6.84 12.37 11.95
CA GLY A 52 5.93 11.74 10.99
C GLY A 52 5.16 12.81 10.18
N PRO A 53 4.51 12.43 9.07
CA PRO A 53 3.93 13.37 8.11
C PRO A 53 3.05 14.42 8.79
N ASP A 54 3.28 15.70 8.44
CA ASP A 54 2.72 16.88 9.08
C ASP A 54 1.18 16.83 9.13
N VAL A 55 0.61 16.83 10.34
CA VAL A 55 -0.83 17.05 10.56
C VAL A 55 -1.10 18.54 10.41
N TYR A 56 -1.65 18.92 9.26
CA TYR A 56 -2.30 20.21 9.10
C TYR A 56 -3.67 20.15 9.80
N GLU A 57 -3.86 21.02 10.79
CA GLU A 57 -5.13 21.18 11.50
C GLU A 57 -6.14 21.90 10.56
N PRO A 58 -7.23 21.24 10.12
CA PRO A 58 -8.20 21.89 9.24
C PRO A 58 -9.24 22.69 10.06
N GLU A 59 -9.64 23.83 9.51
CA GLU A 59 -10.74 24.65 10.01
C GLU A 59 -12.04 23.85 10.17
N VAL A 60 -12.71 24.05 11.31
CA VAL A 60 -13.98 23.40 11.67
C VAL A 60 -15.11 23.99 10.82
N VAL A 61 -15.68 23.19 9.92
CA VAL A 61 -17.00 23.42 9.33
C VAL A 61 -17.97 22.36 9.90
N PRO A 62 -19.09 22.75 10.53
CA PRO A 62 -19.95 21.78 11.21
C PRO A 62 -21.02 21.22 10.27
N GLU A 63 -21.07 19.90 10.06
CA GLU A 63 -22.33 19.25 9.68
C GLU A 63 -22.57 17.86 10.29
N LYS A 64 -23.78 17.77 10.89
CA LYS A 64 -24.70 16.66 11.21
C LYS A 64 -24.20 15.27 11.60
N GLN A 65 -24.63 14.93 12.82
CA GLN A 65 -24.70 13.60 13.44
C GLN A 65 -25.63 12.63 12.70
N GLN A 66 -25.18 11.38 12.52
CA GLN A 66 -25.98 10.20 12.86
C GLN A 66 -25.09 9.00 13.23
N ILE A 67 -25.42 8.40 14.37
CA ILE A 67 -24.76 7.32 15.13
C ILE A 67 -25.04 5.98 14.40
N THR A 68 -24.15 4.97 14.31
CA THR A 68 -23.98 3.90 15.32
C THR A 68 -22.84 2.92 14.99
N SER A 69 -22.20 2.45 16.08
CA SER A 69 -21.48 1.18 16.31
C SER A 69 -19.94 1.19 16.31
N VAL A 70 -19.42 0.53 17.34
CA VAL A 70 -18.07 0.62 17.90
C VAL A 70 -17.02 0.14 16.89
N SER A 71 -16.32 1.07 16.27
CA SER A 71 -15.05 0.80 15.57
C SER A 71 -13.90 1.28 16.47
N ARG A 72 -12.88 0.44 16.66
CA ARG A 72 -11.58 0.90 17.16
C ARG A 72 -11.04 1.87 16.11
N GLY A 73 -11.30 3.16 16.32
CA GLY A 73 -10.95 4.22 15.40
C GLY A 73 -9.45 4.32 15.21
N LEU A 74 -8.95 3.79 14.11
CA LEU A 74 -8.01 4.57 13.31
C LEU A 74 -8.88 5.59 12.58
N ASP A 75 -8.72 6.86 12.93
CA ASP A 75 -9.28 7.96 12.15
C ASP A 75 -8.48 7.98 10.83
N ILE A 76 -8.87 7.11 9.89
CA ILE A 76 -8.28 7.07 8.57
C ILE A 76 -8.83 8.32 7.88
N HIS A 77 -8.01 9.37 7.83
CA HIS A 77 -8.31 10.55 7.03
C HIS A 77 -8.76 10.09 5.63
N GLU A 78 -9.85 10.66 5.13
CA GLU A 78 -10.45 10.36 3.83
C GLU A 78 -9.39 10.35 2.71
N ASP A 79 -8.41 11.26 2.80
CA ASP A 79 -7.23 11.33 1.93
C ASP A 79 -6.38 10.03 1.91
N ILE A 80 -6.19 9.36 3.04
CA ILE A 80 -5.43 8.09 3.11
C ILE A 80 -6.22 6.94 2.46
N HIS A 81 -7.54 6.91 2.68
CA HIS A 81 -8.41 5.91 2.06
C HIS A 81 -8.43 6.11 0.53
N ASP A 82 -8.57 7.35 0.08
CA ASP A 82 -8.54 7.70 -1.34
C ASP A 82 -7.21 7.34 -1.99
N GLN A 83 -6.08 7.60 -1.32
CA GLN A 83 -4.75 7.21 -1.79
C GLN A 83 -4.61 5.68 -1.90
N TYR A 84 -5.19 4.94 -0.95
CA TYR A 84 -5.22 3.49 -1.00
C TYR A 84 -6.04 2.96 -2.18
N GLU A 85 -7.25 3.48 -2.39
CA GLU A 85 -8.09 3.10 -3.52
C GLU A 85 -7.44 3.48 -4.86
N GLN A 86 -6.77 4.63 -4.95
CA GLN A 86 -5.99 5.02 -6.14
C GLN A 86 -4.86 4.04 -6.42
N LEU A 87 -4.15 3.56 -5.39
CA LEU A 87 -3.12 2.55 -5.55
C LEU A 87 -3.69 1.23 -6.10
N LEU A 88 -4.81 0.75 -5.54
CA LEU A 88 -5.48 -0.44 -6.04
C LEU A 88 -5.92 -0.27 -7.50
N ASN A 89 -6.50 0.88 -7.83
CA ASN A 89 -6.90 1.21 -9.20
C ASN A 89 -5.70 1.22 -10.15
N MET A 90 -4.54 1.73 -9.73
CA MET A 90 -3.31 1.69 -10.53
C MET A 90 -2.85 0.25 -10.79
N VAL A 91 -2.87 -0.60 -9.76
CA VAL A 91 -2.54 -2.04 -9.90
C VAL A 91 -3.48 -2.72 -10.89
N PHE A 92 -4.78 -2.48 -10.77
CA PHE A 92 -5.78 -3.03 -11.68
C PHE A 92 -5.64 -2.52 -13.12
N ASN A 93 -5.35 -1.24 -13.31
CA ASN A 93 -5.07 -0.69 -14.63
C ASN A 93 -3.84 -1.35 -15.26
N MET A 94 -2.81 -1.68 -14.47
CA MET A 94 -1.66 -2.44 -14.98
C MET A 94 -2.07 -3.86 -15.41
N VAL A 95 -2.88 -4.58 -14.61
CA VAL A 95 -3.35 -5.92 -14.98
C VAL A 95 -4.17 -5.89 -16.27
N ILE A 96 -5.10 -4.94 -16.39
CA ILE A 96 -5.95 -4.79 -17.58
C ILE A 96 -5.11 -4.38 -18.80
N ALA A 97 -4.06 -3.57 -18.62
CA ALA A 97 -3.14 -3.21 -19.70
C ALA A 97 -2.32 -4.40 -20.23
N ILE A 98 -2.05 -5.41 -19.40
CA ILE A 98 -1.43 -6.67 -19.84
C ILE A 98 -2.39 -7.44 -20.74
N ASN A 99 -3.65 -7.58 -20.30
CA ASN A 99 -4.72 -8.22 -21.03
C ASN A 99 -6.10 -7.75 -20.53
N GLU A 100 -6.91 -7.16 -21.42
CA GLU A 100 -8.24 -6.61 -21.10
C GLU A 100 -9.27 -7.66 -20.64
N THR A 101 -9.01 -8.93 -20.94
CA THR A 101 -9.88 -10.06 -20.55
C THR A 101 -9.64 -10.49 -19.10
N TYR A 102 -8.52 -10.12 -18.50
CA TYR A 102 -8.22 -10.49 -17.12
C TYR A 102 -9.20 -9.84 -16.15
N LYS A 103 -9.49 -10.58 -15.08
CA LYS A 103 -10.21 -10.07 -13.92
C LYS A 103 -9.29 -10.16 -12.73
N ALA A 104 -9.15 -9.09 -11.96
CA ALA A 104 -8.34 -9.10 -10.76
C ALA A 104 -9.16 -8.74 -9.52
N ALA A 105 -8.74 -9.28 -8.39
CA ALA A 105 -9.26 -8.92 -7.09
C ALA A 105 -8.12 -8.88 -6.07
N PHE A 106 -8.22 -7.93 -5.15
CA PHE A 106 -7.29 -7.75 -4.06
C PHE A 106 -7.96 -8.21 -2.76
N PHE A 107 -7.29 -9.08 -2.02
CA PHE A 107 -7.79 -9.68 -0.79
C PHE A 107 -6.85 -9.41 0.36
N MET A 108 -7.41 -9.16 1.55
CA MET A 108 -6.67 -8.98 2.78
C MET A 108 -7.19 -9.93 3.85
N LEU A 109 -6.30 -10.37 4.75
CA LEU A 109 -6.70 -11.18 5.90
C LEU A 109 -7.64 -10.38 6.80
N ASP A 110 -8.69 -11.03 7.26
CA ASP A 110 -9.57 -10.48 8.28
C ASP A 110 -8.86 -10.37 9.64
N SER A 111 -9.52 -9.73 10.62
CA SER A 111 -8.95 -9.56 11.96
C SER A 111 -8.68 -10.87 12.72
N SER A 112 -9.27 -12.00 12.28
CA SER A 112 -9.08 -13.32 12.88
C SER A 112 -7.95 -14.11 12.21
N GLY A 113 -7.56 -13.74 10.98
CA GLY A 113 -6.60 -14.46 10.15
C GLY A 113 -7.16 -15.71 9.47
N ASN A 114 -8.45 -16.03 9.66
CA ASN A 114 -9.06 -17.25 9.14
C ASN A 114 -9.66 -17.08 7.74
N ASN A 115 -9.94 -15.84 7.32
CA ASN A 115 -10.47 -15.58 6.00
C ASN A 115 -9.70 -14.44 5.33
N LEU A 116 -9.61 -14.54 4.00
CA LEU A 116 -9.34 -13.42 3.12
C LEU A 116 -10.66 -12.74 2.78
N VAL A 117 -10.71 -11.41 2.86
CA VAL A 117 -11.86 -10.58 2.52
C VAL A 117 -11.48 -9.68 1.36
N ILE A 118 -12.34 -9.64 0.36
CA ILE A 118 -12.13 -8.80 -0.82
C ILE A 118 -12.10 -7.32 -0.41
N GLN A 119 -11.10 -6.59 -0.88
CA GLN A 119 -10.98 -5.15 -0.68
C GLN A 119 -11.48 -4.41 -1.91
N SER A 120 -11.10 -4.88 -3.09
CA SER A 120 -11.53 -4.29 -4.36
C SER A 120 -11.36 -5.32 -5.50
N SER A 121 -12.05 -5.09 -6.62
CA SER A 121 -11.96 -5.96 -7.80
C SER A 121 -12.24 -5.19 -9.08
N THR A 122 -11.68 -5.67 -10.20
CA THR A 122 -11.91 -5.08 -11.52
C THR A 122 -13.30 -5.37 -12.06
N LYS A 123 -13.86 -6.53 -11.69
CA LYS A 123 -15.16 -7.04 -12.14
C LYS A 123 -15.72 -7.96 -11.07
N ASP A 124 -17.04 -8.02 -10.99
CA ASP A 124 -17.72 -9.02 -10.18
C ASP A 124 -17.37 -10.44 -10.64
N GLY A 125 -17.37 -11.38 -9.71
CA GLY A 125 -17.15 -12.80 -9.99
C GLY A 125 -16.29 -13.53 -8.97
N PHE A 126 -15.55 -12.79 -8.14
CA PHE A 126 -14.83 -13.32 -6.99
C PHE A 126 -15.76 -13.48 -5.78
N GLU A 127 -15.50 -14.47 -4.94
CA GLU A 127 -16.14 -14.58 -3.64
C GLU A 127 -15.73 -13.42 -2.72
N GLU A 128 -16.65 -12.95 -1.89
CA GLU A 128 -16.41 -11.82 -0.98
C GLU A 128 -15.47 -12.19 0.17
N SER A 129 -15.52 -13.46 0.58
CA SER A 129 -14.67 -14.02 1.61
C SER A 129 -14.25 -15.44 1.27
N ILE A 130 -12.96 -15.72 1.42
CA ILE A 130 -12.34 -17.00 1.09
C ILE A 130 -11.63 -17.53 2.34
N PRO A 131 -11.97 -18.73 2.84
CA PRO A 131 -11.27 -19.33 3.97
C PRO A 131 -9.78 -19.54 3.67
N THR A 132 -8.91 -19.25 4.64
CA THR A 132 -7.47 -19.49 4.48
C THR A 132 -7.13 -20.97 4.44
N GLU A 133 -8.08 -21.87 4.76
CA GLU A 133 -7.95 -23.32 4.56
C GLU A 133 -8.09 -23.75 3.10
N ASN A 134 -8.51 -22.86 2.19
CA ASN A 134 -8.53 -23.16 0.76
C ASN A 134 -7.10 -23.42 0.26
N GLU A 135 -6.82 -24.61 -0.28
CA GLU A 135 -5.46 -25.02 -0.69
C GLU A 135 -4.80 -24.06 -1.69
N VAL A 136 -5.59 -23.44 -2.58
CA VAL A 136 -5.08 -22.43 -3.53
C VAL A 136 -4.56 -21.21 -2.77
N ILE A 137 -5.34 -20.72 -1.81
CA ILE A 137 -4.97 -19.58 -0.96
C ILE A 137 -3.76 -19.91 -0.09
N GLN A 138 -3.75 -21.08 0.57
CA GLN A 138 -2.61 -21.51 1.38
C GLN A 138 -1.32 -21.50 0.59
N THR A 139 -1.37 -22.07 -0.61
CA THR A 139 -0.21 -22.16 -1.49
C THR A 139 0.28 -20.77 -1.89
N ILE A 140 -0.62 -19.85 -2.26
CA ILE A 140 -0.26 -18.47 -2.63
C ILE A 140 0.39 -17.73 -1.45
N LEU A 141 -0.16 -17.84 -0.24
CA LEU A 141 0.36 -17.13 0.92
C LEU A 141 1.75 -17.62 1.37
N LEU A 142 2.06 -18.91 1.15
CA LEU A 142 3.34 -19.51 1.51
C LEU A 142 4.46 -19.24 0.51
N GLN A 143 4.13 -19.06 -0.76
CA GLN A 143 5.09 -19.04 -1.85
C GLN A 143 5.63 -17.63 -2.11
N GLU A 144 6.90 -17.53 -2.51
CA GLU A 144 7.55 -16.22 -2.70
C GLU A 144 7.20 -15.58 -4.04
N GLU A 145 7.07 -16.41 -5.07
CA GLU A 145 6.76 -16.00 -6.43
C GLU A 145 5.27 -16.18 -6.75
N ALA A 146 4.80 -15.54 -7.82
CA ALA A 146 3.44 -15.72 -8.29
C ALA A 146 3.23 -17.15 -8.79
N ILE A 147 2.06 -17.74 -8.49
CA ILE A 147 1.74 -19.11 -8.88
C ILE A 147 0.49 -19.15 -9.73
N LEU A 148 0.57 -19.96 -10.78
CA LEU A 148 -0.54 -20.24 -11.69
C LEU A 148 -1.23 -21.55 -11.29
N PHE A 149 -2.54 -21.50 -11.10
CA PHE A 149 -3.40 -22.67 -10.94
C PHE A 149 -4.36 -22.79 -12.12
N GLN A 150 -4.46 -23.98 -12.71
CA GLN A 150 -5.52 -24.30 -13.67
C GLN A 150 -6.72 -24.89 -12.94
N GLN A 151 -7.93 -24.57 -13.41
CA GLN A 151 -9.18 -25.03 -12.81
C GLN A 151 -9.23 -26.56 -12.71
N SER A 152 -8.72 -27.26 -13.74
CA SER A 152 -8.64 -28.71 -13.79
C SER A 152 -7.88 -29.32 -12.61
N ASP A 153 -6.86 -28.62 -12.11
CA ASP A 153 -5.90 -29.14 -11.15
C ASP A 153 -6.37 -28.94 -9.70
N VAL A 154 -7.20 -27.91 -9.45
CA VAL A 154 -7.68 -27.51 -8.12
C VAL A 154 -9.21 -27.42 -8.05
N ARG A 155 -9.90 -28.28 -8.81
CA ARG A 155 -11.35 -28.24 -9.02
C ARG A 155 -12.19 -28.20 -7.73
N SER A 156 -11.76 -28.91 -6.69
CA SER A 156 -12.43 -28.95 -5.37
C SER A 156 -12.42 -27.60 -4.64
N HIS A 157 -11.41 -26.78 -4.88
CA HIS A 157 -11.19 -25.51 -4.19
C HIS A 157 -11.59 -24.29 -5.02
N TRP A 158 -11.77 -24.50 -6.33
CA TRP A 158 -12.09 -23.45 -7.29
C TRP A 158 -13.41 -22.72 -7.00
N ASN A 159 -14.46 -23.45 -6.65
CA ASN A 159 -15.77 -22.86 -6.33
C ASN A 159 -15.76 -22.03 -5.04
N GLY A 160 -14.70 -22.12 -4.23
CA GLY A 160 -14.52 -21.25 -3.06
C GLY A 160 -13.86 -19.91 -3.40
N LEU A 161 -13.40 -19.72 -4.64
CA LEU A 161 -12.73 -18.50 -5.09
C LEU A 161 -13.66 -17.58 -5.89
N PHE A 162 -14.67 -18.15 -6.54
CA PHE A 162 -15.49 -17.47 -7.53
C PHE A 162 -16.98 -17.78 -7.37
N LYS A 163 -17.82 -16.75 -7.60
CA LYS A 163 -19.29 -16.81 -7.52
C LYS A 163 -19.91 -17.67 -8.63
N GLU A 164 -19.24 -17.78 -9.78
CA GLU A 164 -19.69 -18.60 -10.91
C GLU A 164 -19.57 -20.10 -10.59
N LYS A 165 -20.51 -20.90 -11.09
CA LYS A 165 -20.60 -22.34 -10.76
C LYS A 165 -20.44 -23.27 -11.96
N SER A 166 -20.25 -22.70 -13.16
CA SER A 166 -20.07 -23.45 -14.40
C SER A 166 -18.70 -23.14 -15.00
N TRP A 167 -17.83 -24.14 -15.03
CA TRP A 167 -16.44 -24.01 -15.50
C TRP A 167 -16.17 -24.97 -16.64
N ARG A 168 -15.43 -24.52 -17.66
CA ARG A 168 -15.04 -25.32 -18.83
C ARG A 168 -13.79 -26.16 -18.56
N GLY A 169 -13.02 -25.81 -17.54
CA GLY A 169 -11.81 -26.50 -17.11
C GLY A 169 -10.52 -25.87 -17.65
N SER A 170 -10.62 -24.92 -18.56
CA SER A 170 -9.47 -24.20 -19.13
C SER A 170 -9.12 -22.92 -18.37
N GLU A 171 -10.01 -22.48 -17.49
CA GLU A 171 -9.83 -21.28 -16.69
C GLU A 171 -8.62 -21.42 -15.77
N CYS A 172 -8.00 -20.31 -15.44
CA CYS A 172 -6.82 -20.30 -14.58
C CYS A 172 -6.75 -19.03 -13.73
N VAL A 173 -6.04 -19.13 -12.61
CA VAL A 173 -5.84 -18.02 -11.68
C VAL A 173 -4.35 -17.92 -11.36
N LEU A 174 -3.80 -16.72 -11.54
CA LEU A 174 -2.49 -16.34 -11.07
C LEU A 174 -2.65 -15.66 -9.70
N GLY A 175 -1.92 -16.13 -8.70
CA GLY A 175 -1.97 -15.57 -7.35
C GLY A 175 -0.60 -15.13 -6.88
N SER A 176 -0.53 -13.98 -6.22
CA SER A 176 0.69 -13.50 -5.57
C SER A 176 0.37 -12.93 -4.19
N ARG A 177 1.21 -13.25 -3.20
CA ARG A 177 1.03 -12.78 -1.83
C ARG A 177 1.40 -11.30 -1.68
N VAL A 178 0.73 -10.64 -0.75
CA VAL A 178 1.03 -9.28 -0.31
C VAL A 178 1.66 -9.37 1.07
N LEU A 179 2.83 -8.76 1.23
CA LEU A 179 3.59 -8.78 2.47
C LEU A 179 3.57 -7.42 3.17
N TYR A 180 3.45 -7.44 4.49
CA TYR A 180 3.76 -6.30 5.36
C TYR A 180 4.79 -6.73 6.39
N LYS A 181 5.95 -6.06 6.43
CA LYS A 181 7.07 -6.42 7.32
C LYS A 181 7.42 -7.93 7.26
N ASN A 182 7.49 -8.48 6.06
CA ASN A 182 7.73 -9.92 5.77
C ASN A 182 6.66 -10.90 6.27
N ALA A 183 5.51 -10.43 6.74
CA ALA A 183 4.36 -11.27 7.04
C ALA A 183 3.32 -11.19 5.91
N PRO A 184 2.75 -12.32 5.45
CA PRO A 184 1.66 -12.31 4.49
C PRO A 184 0.41 -11.68 5.13
N VAL A 185 -0.11 -10.64 4.50
CA VAL A 185 -1.31 -9.90 4.94
C VAL A 185 -2.48 -10.04 3.98
N GLY A 186 -2.25 -10.60 2.80
CA GLY A 186 -3.24 -10.70 1.75
C GLY A 186 -2.67 -11.31 0.48
N CYS A 187 -3.44 -11.25 -0.60
CA CYS A 187 -2.99 -11.64 -1.93
C CYS A 187 -3.74 -10.88 -3.03
N ILE A 188 -3.13 -10.80 -4.20
CA ILE A 188 -3.81 -10.44 -5.45
C ILE A 188 -4.09 -11.73 -6.24
N LEU A 189 -5.31 -11.84 -6.75
CA LEU A 189 -5.72 -12.92 -7.66
C LEU A 189 -6.04 -12.32 -9.03
N VAL A 190 -5.54 -12.94 -10.09
CA VAL A 190 -5.84 -12.59 -11.48
C VAL A 190 -6.41 -13.81 -12.19
N GLN A 191 -7.68 -13.77 -12.54
CA GLN A 191 -8.40 -14.80 -13.26
C GLN A 191 -8.36 -14.53 -14.77
N ALA A 192 -8.09 -15.60 -15.52
CA ALA A 192 -8.18 -15.61 -16.97
C ALA A 192 -9.07 -16.78 -17.43
N ASP A 193 -9.85 -16.55 -18.50
CA ASP A 193 -10.83 -17.52 -18.99
C ASP A 193 -10.17 -18.76 -19.65
N HIS A 194 -8.91 -18.63 -20.08
CA HIS A 194 -8.18 -19.74 -20.70
C HIS A 194 -6.68 -19.63 -20.43
N PHE A 195 -6.02 -20.70 -19.98
CA PHE A 195 -4.58 -20.69 -19.64
C PHE A 195 -3.67 -20.19 -20.78
N SER A 196 -4.06 -20.39 -22.04
CA SER A 196 -3.30 -19.94 -23.20
C SER A 196 -3.23 -18.42 -23.37
N THR A 197 -4.06 -17.66 -22.64
CA THR A 197 -4.00 -16.19 -22.65
C THR A 197 -2.86 -15.67 -21.79
N ILE A 198 -2.38 -16.46 -20.82
CA ILE A 198 -1.24 -16.16 -19.97
C ILE A 198 0.05 -16.47 -20.72
N LYS A 199 0.90 -15.45 -20.87
CA LYS A 199 2.23 -15.57 -21.47
C LYS A 199 3.28 -15.66 -20.38
N GLU A 200 4.46 -16.20 -20.69
CA GLU A 200 5.60 -16.25 -19.76
C GLU A 200 5.99 -14.87 -19.20
N ARG A 201 5.85 -13.80 -19.99
CA ARG A 201 6.09 -12.42 -19.52
C ARG A 201 5.09 -11.93 -18.47
N ASP A 202 3.93 -12.59 -18.38
CA ASP A 202 2.81 -12.19 -17.50
C ASP A 202 2.91 -12.88 -16.13
N ARG A 203 3.80 -13.88 -15.99
CA ARG A 203 4.15 -14.57 -14.75
C ARG A 203 5.21 -13.78 -13.98
#